data_AF-A0A5E5Q6Q6-F1
#
_entry.id   AF-A0A5E5Q6Q6-F1
#
_cell.length_a   1.000
_cell.length_b   1.000
_cell.length_c   1.000
_cell.angle_alpha   90.00
_cell.angle_beta   90.00
_cell.angle_gamma   90.00
#
_symmetry.space_group_name_H-M   'P 1'
#
loop_
_entity.id
_entity.type
_entity.pdbx_description
1 polymer ?
#
loop_
_entity_poly.entity_id
_entity_poly.type
_entity_poly.pdbx_seq_one_letter_code
_entity_poly.pdbx_strand_id
1 'polypeptide(L)'
;FYSSKGYYRFSYHDGIFESLDDRVKLRLIKALRKLAEQHGLQFIITILDSDIPENKEGSKIHFIENEIIKELSDKGEEGRLFKMDMF
;
A
#
# COMPACT_ATOMS: atom_id res chain seq x y z
N PHE A 1 -7.57 -2.66 -24.46
CA PHE A 1 -8.42 -1.91 -25.40
C PHE A 1 -9.11 -0.68 -24.78
N TYR A 2 -9.17 -0.52 -23.44
CA TYR A 2 -9.80 0.65 -22.78
C TYR A 2 -8.83 1.71 -22.23
N SER A 3 -7.53 1.40 -22.19
CA SER A 3 -6.51 2.29 -21.62
C SER A 3 -6.45 3.64 -22.35
N SER A 4 -6.59 3.67 -23.68
CA SER A 4 -6.50 4.90 -24.49
C SER A 4 -7.72 5.83 -24.43
N LYS A 5 -8.77 5.51 -23.65
CA LYS A 5 -10.05 6.25 -23.64
C LYS A 5 -10.23 7.27 -22.51
N GLY A 6 -9.14 7.74 -21.88
CA GLY A 6 -9.18 8.85 -20.93
C GLY A 6 -9.75 8.52 -19.54
N TYR A 7 -9.87 7.25 -19.18
CA TYR A 7 -10.26 6.83 -17.83
C TYR A 7 -9.11 7.00 -16.84
N TYR A 8 -9.43 7.40 -15.60
CA TYR A 8 -8.50 7.28 -14.48
C TYR A 8 -8.05 5.82 -14.35
N ARG A 9 -6.74 5.60 -14.32
CA ARG A 9 -6.14 4.26 -14.26
C ARG A 9 -5.61 4.01 -12.86
N PHE A 10 -6.50 3.98 -11.87
CA PHE A 10 -6.11 3.60 -10.52
C PHE A 10 -6.90 2.39 -10.03
N SER A 11 -6.31 1.68 -9.08
CA SER A 11 -6.97 0.62 -8.33
C SER A 11 -6.72 0.84 -6.85
N TYR A 12 -7.78 0.80 -6.07
CA TYR A 12 -7.71 0.84 -4.62
C TYR A 12 -7.84 -0.58 -4.07
N HIS A 13 -6.95 -0.95 -3.16
CA HIS A 13 -7.02 -2.23 -2.46
C HIS A 13 -6.89 -2.03 -0.96
N ASP A 14 -7.92 -2.46 -0.23
CA ASP A 14 -7.94 -2.46 1.22
C ASP A 14 -7.37 -3.77 1.75
N GLY A 15 -6.38 -3.71 2.64
CA GLY A 15 -5.85 -4.90 3.32
C GLY A 15 -5.25 -5.97 2.40
N ILE A 16 -4.71 -5.61 1.23
CA ILE A 16 -4.33 -6.59 0.19
C ILE A 16 -3.24 -7.60 0.62
N PHE A 17 -2.54 -7.34 1.73
CA PHE A 17 -1.50 -8.22 2.28
C PHE A 17 -1.99 -9.11 3.42
N GLU A 18 -3.23 -8.94 3.85
CA GLU A 18 -3.82 -9.74 4.92
C GLU A 18 -3.71 -11.24 4.59
N SER A 19 -3.30 -12.02 5.60
CA SER A 19 -3.15 -13.48 5.51
C SER A 19 -2.14 -14.02 4.47
N LEU A 20 -1.39 -13.14 3.78
CA LEU A 20 -0.34 -13.58 2.86
C LEU A 20 0.96 -13.87 3.60
N ASP A 21 1.68 -14.91 3.17
CA ASP A 21 3.08 -15.11 3.56
C ASP A 21 3.97 -14.00 2.97
N ASP A 22 5.04 -13.63 3.68
CA ASP A 22 5.93 -12.53 3.29
C ASP A 22 6.56 -12.72 1.91
N ARG A 23 6.83 -13.98 1.50
CA ARG A 23 7.34 -14.24 0.13
C ARG A 23 6.30 -13.90 -0.92
N VAL A 24 5.03 -14.10 -0.62
CA VAL A 24 3.90 -13.77 -1.51
C VAL A 24 3.69 -12.26 -1.53
N LYS A 25 3.71 -11.58 -0.38
CA LYS A 25 3.66 -10.11 -0.30
C LYS A 25 4.75 -9.46 -1.14
N LEU A 26 6.00 -9.91 -1.01
CA LEU A 26 7.13 -9.39 -1.79
C LEU A 26 6.98 -9.62 -3.30
N ARG A 27 6.44 -10.77 -3.71
CA ARG A 27 6.14 -11.05 -5.13
C ARG A 27 5.03 -10.15 -5.65
N LEU A 28 4.00 -9.90 -4.85
CA LEU A 28 2.89 -9.02 -5.19
C LEU A 28 3.37 -7.57 -5.36
N ILE A 29 4.16 -7.05 -4.42
CA ILE A 29 4.77 -5.70 -4.52
C ILE A 29 5.54 -5.54 -5.84
N LYS A 30 6.38 -6.53 -6.18
CA LYS A 30 7.14 -6.52 -7.44
C LYS A 30 6.22 -6.52 -8.67
N ALA A 31 5.14 -7.31 -8.63
CA ALA A 31 4.18 -7.37 -9.73
C ALA A 31 3.41 -6.04 -9.89
N LEU A 32 2.97 -5.44 -8.79
CA LEU A 32 2.26 -4.16 -8.78
C LEU A 32 3.13 -3.03 -9.33
N ARG A 33 4.38 -2.91 -8.88
CA ARG A 33 5.35 -1.93 -9.41
C ARG A 33 5.54 -2.10 -10.92
N LYS A 34 5.77 -3.33 -11.38
CA LYS A 34 5.93 -3.63 -12.81
C LYS A 34 4.69 -3.24 -13.62
N LEU A 35 3.49 -3.57 -13.14
CA LEU A 35 2.23 -3.22 -13.82
C LEU A 35 1.98 -1.71 -13.83
N ALA A 36 2.33 -1.01 -12.74
CA ALA A 36 2.24 0.43 -12.63
C ALA A 36 3.08 1.11 -13.71
N GLU A 37 4.35 0.74 -13.82
CA GLU A 37 5.27 1.27 -14.82
C GLU A 37 4.85 0.93 -16.26
N GLN A 38 4.47 -0.32 -16.53
CA GLN A 38 4.15 -0.79 -17.89
C GLN A 38 2.85 -0.21 -18.44
N HIS A 39 1.89 0.11 -17.57
CA HIS A 39 0.54 0.48 -18.00
C HIS A 39 0.09 1.86 -17.53
N GLY A 40 0.94 2.58 -16.78
CA GLY A 40 0.58 3.85 -16.15
C GLY A 40 -0.58 3.67 -15.18
N LEU A 41 -0.54 2.60 -14.38
CA LEU A 41 -1.54 2.30 -13.35
C LEU A 41 -1.08 2.88 -12.00
N GLN A 42 -1.97 3.56 -11.29
CA GLN A 42 -1.74 3.99 -9.92
C GLN A 42 -2.41 2.99 -8.95
N PHE A 43 -1.62 2.26 -8.17
CA PHE A 43 -2.16 1.43 -7.09
C PHE A 43 -2.17 2.24 -5.80
N ILE A 44 -3.33 2.31 -5.15
CA ILE A 44 -3.50 2.89 -3.83
C ILE A 44 -3.83 1.73 -2.90
N ILE A 45 -3.00 1.51 -1.88
CA ILE A 45 -3.08 0.33 -1.03
C ILE A 45 -3.02 0.77 0.43
N THR A 46 -3.91 0.22 1.24
CA THR A 46 -3.85 0.32 2.70
C THR A 46 -3.42 -1.02 3.27
N ILE A 47 -2.58 -0.98 4.30
CA ILE A 47 -2.13 -2.15 5.05
C ILE A 47 -1.98 -1.79 6.53
N LEU A 48 -2.07 -2.78 7.41
CA LEU A 48 -1.67 -2.61 8.80
C LEU A 48 -0.15 -2.73 8.94
N ASP A 49 0.39 -2.14 10.01
CA ASP A 49 1.81 -2.25 10.36
C ASP A 49 2.24 -3.72 10.55
N SER A 50 1.35 -4.59 11.03
CA SER A 50 1.56 -6.03 11.17
C SER A 50 1.66 -6.79 9.85
N ASP A 51 1.13 -6.22 8.76
CA ASP A 51 1.11 -6.86 7.45
C ASP A 51 2.30 -6.47 6.57
N ILE A 52 3.16 -5.55 7.04
CA ILE A 52 4.42 -5.21 6.35
C ILE A 52 5.30 -6.46 6.28
N PRO A 53 5.78 -6.88 5.08
CA PRO A 53 6.59 -8.08 4.96
C PRO A 53 7.92 -7.95 5.69
N GLU A 54 8.38 -9.03 6.33
CA GLU A 54 9.68 -9.09 6.99
C GLU A 54 10.72 -9.82 6.14
N ASN A 55 12.00 -9.47 6.34
CA ASN A 55 13.11 -10.20 5.75
C ASN A 55 13.46 -11.44 6.60
N LYS A 56 14.44 -12.23 6.16
CA LYS A 56 14.87 -13.44 6.90
C LYS A 56 15.45 -13.15 8.30
N GLU A 57 15.79 -11.91 8.58
CA GLU A 57 16.36 -11.44 9.85
C GLU A 57 15.28 -10.86 10.77
N GLY A 58 13.99 -10.92 10.38
CA GLY A 58 12.87 -10.36 11.14
C GLY A 58 12.76 -8.84 11.08
N SER A 59 13.48 -8.19 10.15
CA SER A 59 13.37 -6.76 9.93
C SER A 59 12.33 -6.46 8.86
N LYS A 60 11.45 -5.49 9.12
CA LYS A 60 10.43 -5.05 8.18
C LYS A 60 11.04 -4.49 6.90
N ILE A 61 10.49 -4.91 5.77
CA ILE A 61 10.83 -4.41 4.45
C ILE A 61 9.87 -3.26 4.14
N HIS A 62 10.32 -2.05 4.45
CA HIS A 62 9.55 -0.83 4.24
C HIS A 62 9.46 -0.46 2.76
N PHE A 63 8.37 0.22 2.41
CA PHE A 63 8.23 0.91 1.13
C PHE A 63 9.21 2.09 1.06
N ILE A 64 9.56 2.50 -0.16
CA ILE A 64 10.36 3.71 -0.33
C ILE A 64 9.52 4.94 0.09
N GLU A 65 10.16 5.96 0.63
CA GLU A 65 9.48 7.10 1.27
C GLU A 65 8.46 7.79 0.34
N ASN A 66 8.78 7.89 -0.94
CA ASN A 66 7.89 8.46 -1.96
C ASN A 66 6.70 7.57 -2.38
N GLU A 67 6.65 6.30 -1.96
CA GLU A 67 5.48 5.43 -2.11
C GLU A 67 4.49 5.60 -0.93
N ILE A 68 4.93 6.18 0.19
CA ILE A 68 4.10 6.34 1.39
C ILE A 68 3.38 7.70 1.33
N ILE A 69 2.10 7.67 0.99
CA ILE A 69 1.27 8.88 0.89
C ILE A 69 0.87 9.40 2.26
N LYS A 70 0.55 8.50 3.20
CA LYS A 70 0.11 8.84 4.55
C LYS A 70 0.36 7.66 5.48
N GLU A 71 1.01 7.93 6.61
CA GLU A 71 1.02 7.02 7.75
C GLU A 71 -0.08 7.43 8.73
N LEU A 72 -0.77 6.41 9.26
CA LEU A 72 -1.86 6.59 10.22
C LEU A 72 -1.49 5.92 11.54
N SER A 73 -1.91 6.53 12.63
CA SER A 73 -1.79 5.96 13.97
C SER A 73 -2.84 6.55 14.90
N ASP A 74 -3.17 5.81 15.95
CA ASP A 74 -4.11 6.30 16.97
C ASP A 74 -3.43 7.23 18.00
N LYS A 75 -2.16 7.62 17.76
CA LYS A 75 -1.37 8.50 18.63
C LYS A 75 -1.75 9.97 18.36
N GLY A 76 -2.90 10.37 18.90
CA GLY A 76 -3.41 11.75 18.79
C GLY A 76 -4.10 12.05 17.47
N GLU A 77 -4.55 13.29 17.30
CA GLU A 77 -5.44 13.69 16.19
C GLU A 77 -4.76 13.68 14.82
N GLU A 78 -3.48 14.05 14.75
CA GLU A 78 -2.73 14.14 13.48
C GLU A 78 -2.44 12.78 12.83
N GLY A 79 -2.42 11.73 13.64
CA GLY A 79 -2.25 10.35 13.19
C GLY A 79 -3.53 9.73 12.63
N ARG A 80 -4.71 10.29 12.93
CA ARG A 80 -5.98 9.69 12.50
C ARG A 80 -6.28 9.98 11.05
N LEU A 81 -7.03 9.07 10.43
CA LEU A 81 -7.61 9.30 9.11
C LEU A 81 -8.64 10.45 9.17
N PHE A 82 -9.48 10.44 10.21
CA PHE A 82 -10.44 11.48 10.49
C PHE A 82 -9.96 12.30 11.69
N LYS A 83 -9.62 13.57 11.44
CA LYS A 83 -9.18 14.55 12.45
C LYS A 83 -10.35 15.06 13.29
N MET A 84 -11.09 14.14 13.89
CA MET A 84 -12.23 14.44 14.74
C MET A 84 -11.81 14.33 16.21
N ASP A 85 -12.37 15.23 17.02
CA ASP A 85 -12.25 15.20 18.47
C ASP A 85 -12.73 13.84 19.01
N MET A 86 -12.09 13.33 20.06
CA MET A 86 -12.64 12.18 20.79
C MET A 86 -13.86 12.63 21.58
N PHE A 87 -14.95 11.88 21.46
CA PHE A 87 -16.12 11.99 22.33
C PHE A 87 -15.86 11.38 23.71
#